data_AF-A0A662NVN1-F1
#
_entry.id   AF-A0A662NVN1-F1
#
_cell.length_a   1.000
_cell.length_b   1.000
_cell.length_c   1.000
_cell.angle_alpha   90.00
_cell.angle_beta   90.00
_cell.angle_gamma   90.00
#
_symmetry.space_group_name_H-M   'P 1'
#
loop_
_entity.id
_entity.type
_entity.pdbx_description
1 polymer ?
#
loop_
_entity_poly.entity_id
_entity_poly.type
_entity_poly.pdbx_seq_one_letter_code
_entity_poly.pdbx_strand_id
1 'polypeptide(L)'
;MDKLKAYIIGFLILVLAIAAGIIYKWGFLMLIRIVLSLGFLGVTLMLAFFLALTLYAESWKYGAYLVIPTALSAYATYLSATWQNLKIVGGII
;
A
#
# COMPACT_ATOMS: atom_id res chain seq x y z
N MET A 1 7.73 -30.03 17.35
CA MET A 1 7.68 -28.93 16.37
C MET A 1 8.97 -28.14 16.48
N ASP A 2 9.69 -27.91 15.39
CA ASP A 2 10.85 -27.00 15.40
C ASP A 2 10.43 -25.60 15.84
N LYS A 3 11.30 -24.90 16.57
CA LYS A 3 11.05 -23.53 17.02
C LYS A 3 10.66 -22.61 15.85
N LEU A 4 11.31 -22.78 14.69
CA LEU A 4 10.97 -22.06 13.46
C LEU A 4 9.52 -22.30 13.02
N LYS A 5 9.06 -23.56 13.01
CA LYS A 5 7.67 -23.90 12.64
C LYS A 5 6.67 -23.29 13.63
N ALA A 6 6.98 -23.31 14.93
CA ALA A 6 6.14 -22.68 15.95
C ALA A 6 6.04 -21.16 15.76
N TYR A 7 7.15 -20.48 15.43
CA TYR A 7 7.14 -19.05 15.13
C TYR A 7 6.32 -18.70 13.89
N ILE A 8 6.46 -19.47 12.81
CA ILE A 8 5.67 -19.26 11.58
C ILE A 8 4.18 -19.45 11.87
N ILE A 9 3.81 -20.53 12.58
CA ILE A 9 2.41 -20.77 12.94
C ILE A 9 1.86 -19.65 13.84
N GLY A 10 2.63 -19.22 14.83
CA GLY A 10 2.25 -18.11 15.72
C GLY A 10 2.03 -16.80 14.95
N PHE A 11 2.92 -16.48 14.00
CA PHE A 11 2.77 -15.30 13.13
C PHE A 11 1.51 -15.38 12.26
N LEU A 12 1.24 -16.54 11.65
CA LEU A 12 0.04 -16.74 10.83
C LEU A 12 -1.24 -16.58 11.66
N ILE A 13 -1.29 -17.16 12.86
CA ILE A 13 -2.43 -17.02 13.77
C ILE A 13 -2.64 -15.55 14.15
N LEU A 14 -1.56 -14.82 14.43
CA LEU A 14 -1.62 -13.38 14.74
C LEU A 14 -2.22 -12.58 13.57
N VAL A 15 -1.74 -12.81 12.34
CA VAL A 15 -2.25 -12.14 11.14
C VAL A 15 -3.73 -12.43 10.93
N LEU A 16 -4.14 -13.69 11.06
CA LEU A 16 -5.55 -14.09 10.94
C LEU A 16 -6.42 -13.49 12.04
N ALA A 17 -5.93 -13.42 13.28
CA ALA A 17 -6.66 -12.81 14.39
C ALA A 17 -6.88 -11.31 14.16
N ILE A 18 -5.87 -10.59 13.66
CA ILE A 18 -6.00 -9.18 13.28
C ILE A 18 -7.02 -9.01 12.16
N ALA A 19 -6.92 -9.83 11.10
CA ALA A 19 -7.85 -9.77 9.98
C ALA A 19 -9.31 -10.05 10.42
N ALA A 20 -9.51 -11.09 11.23
CA ALA A 20 -10.82 -11.42 11.79
C ALA A 20 -11.37 -10.30 12.68
N GLY A 21 -10.52 -9.70 13.53
CA GLY A 21 -10.90 -8.55 14.37
C GLY A 21 -11.33 -7.33 13.55
N ILE A 22 -10.64 -7.07 12.43
CA ILE A 22 -11.02 -6.00 11.50
C ILE A 22 -12.37 -6.29 10.84
N ILE A 23 -12.56 -7.51 10.33
CA ILE A 23 -13.80 -7.92 9.67
C ILE A 23 -14.99 -7.83 10.66
N TYR A 24 -14.81 -8.31 11.89
CA TYR A 24 -15.86 -8.31 12.90
C TYR A 24 -16.34 -6.89 13.26
N LYS A 25 -15.42 -5.92 13.35
CA LYS A 25 -15.74 -4.56 13.81
C LYS A 25 -16.14 -3.60 12.69
N TRP A 26 -15.58 -3.74 11.48
CA TRP A 26 -15.78 -2.79 10.38
C TRP A 26 -16.21 -3.43 9.05
N GLY A 27 -16.29 -4.76 8.99
CA GLY A 27 -16.67 -5.50 7.80
C GLY A 27 -15.51 -5.82 6.85
N PHE A 28 -15.79 -6.70 5.89
CA PHE A 28 -14.79 -7.22 4.94
C PHE A 28 -14.18 -6.14 4.03
N LEU A 29 -14.97 -5.15 3.60
CA LEU A 29 -14.47 -4.06 2.75
C LEU A 29 -13.39 -3.22 3.43
N MET A 30 -13.45 -3.06 4.76
CA MET A 30 -12.42 -2.35 5.52
C MET A 30 -11.08 -3.09 5.50
N LEU A 31 -11.10 -4.42 5.54
CA LEU A 31 -9.87 -5.22 5.41
C LEU A 31 -9.22 -4.99 4.04
N ILE A 32 -10.00 -5.04 2.95
CA ILE A 32 -9.49 -4.75 1.61
C ILE A 32 -8.90 -3.33 1.55
N ARG A 33 -9.58 -2.34 2.14
CA ARG A 33 -9.09 -0.96 2.26
C ARG A 33 -7.73 -0.88 2.89
N ILE A 34 -7.55 -1.51 4.05
CA ILE A 34 -6.29 -1.48 4.78
C ILE A 34 -5.19 -2.16 3.94
N VAL A 35 -5.46 -3.34 3.38
CA VAL A 35 -4.49 -4.09 2.59
C VAL A 35 -4.04 -3.30 1.36
N LEU A 36 -4.98 -2.74 0.58
CA LEU A 36 -4.65 -1.94 -0.60
C LEU A 36 -3.91 -0.65 -0.22
N SER A 37 -4.36 0.04 0.82
CA SER A 37 -3.73 1.30 1.26
C SER A 37 -2.30 1.08 1.72
N LEU A 38 -2.06 0.07 2.56
CA LEU A 38 -0.71 -0.24 3.04
C LEU A 38 0.18 -0.78 1.93
N GLY A 39 -0.36 -1.59 1.02
CA GLY A 39 0.36 -2.09 -0.16
C GLY A 39 0.85 -0.95 -1.05
N PHE A 40 -0.05 -0.06 -1.48
CA PHE A 40 0.32 1.09 -2.30
C PHE A 40 1.18 2.11 -1.55
N LEU A 41 0.96 2.31 -0.24
CA LEU A 41 1.82 3.17 0.57
C LEU A 41 3.27 2.65 0.55
N GLY A 42 3.47 1.35 0.76
CA GLY A 42 4.80 0.74 0.70
C GLY A 42 5.48 0.94 -0.66
N VAL A 43 4.77 0.70 -1.76
CA VAL A 43 5.29 0.93 -3.11
C VAL A 43 5.61 2.41 -3.35
N THR A 44 4.74 3.31 -2.90
CA THR A 44 4.94 4.77 -3.02
C THR A 44 6.18 5.22 -2.27
N LEU A 45 6.37 4.77 -1.02
CA LEU A 45 7.54 5.11 -0.22
C LEU A 45 8.82 4.58 -0.85
N MET A 46 8.81 3.35 -1.37
CA MET A 46 9.93 2.78 -2.10
C MET A 46 10.27 3.61 -3.34
N LEU A 47 9.28 3.92 -4.18
CA LEU A 47 9.48 4.72 -5.40
C LEU A 47 9.94 6.15 -5.08
N ALA A 48 9.34 6.78 -4.07
CA ALA A 48 9.72 8.12 -3.62
C ALA A 48 11.17 8.15 -3.09
N PHE A 49 11.59 7.11 -2.37
CA PHE A 49 12.98 6.97 -1.92
C PHE A 49 13.94 6.90 -3.12
N PHE A 50 13.67 6.04 -4.10
CA PHE A 50 14.52 5.93 -5.29
C PHE A 50 14.48 7.19 -6.16
N LEU A 51 13.33 7.85 -6.27
CA LEU A 51 13.20 9.13 -6.96
C LEU A 51 14.07 10.19 -6.28
N ALA A 52 13.98 10.32 -4.95
CA ALA A 52 14.81 11.25 -4.18
C ALA A 52 16.30 10.98 -4.36
N LEU A 53 16.72 9.71 -4.30
CA LEU A 53 18.12 9.32 -4.56
C LEU A 53 18.57 9.67 -5.98
N THR A 54 17.70 9.47 -6.97
CA THR A 54 18.03 9.70 -8.38
C THR A 54 18.14 11.20 -8.69
N LEU A 55 17.28 12.01 -8.08
CA LEU A 55 17.36 13.47 -8.15
C LEU A 55 18.60 13.99 -7.42
N TYR A 56 18.90 13.44 -6.24
CA TYR A 56 20.13 13.76 -5.50
C TYR A 56 21.40 13.43 -6.30
N ALA A 57 21.39 12.34 -7.07
CA ALA A 57 22.49 11.96 -7.96
C ALA A 57 22.52 12.75 -9.28
N GLU A 58 21.72 13.84 -9.41
CA GLU A 58 21.58 14.66 -10.62
C GLU A 58 21.24 13.86 -11.88
N SER A 59 20.63 12.69 -11.70
CA SER A 59 20.30 11.77 -12.77
C SER A 59 18.90 12.04 -13.31
N TRP A 60 18.74 13.22 -13.93
CA TRP A 60 17.46 13.77 -14.38
C TRP A 60 16.64 12.83 -15.28
N LYS A 61 17.30 12.08 -16.17
CA LYS A 61 16.63 11.14 -17.08
C LYS A 61 15.88 10.04 -16.32
N TYR A 62 16.57 9.36 -15.40
CA TYR A 62 15.95 8.30 -14.58
C TYR A 62 14.98 8.88 -13.56
N GLY A 63 15.23 10.11 -13.07
CA GLY A 63 14.28 10.85 -12.23
C GLY A 63 12.95 11.05 -12.94
N ALA A 64 12.97 11.55 -14.18
CA ALA A 64 11.76 11.73 -14.99
C ALA A 64 10.99 10.41 -15.21
N TYR A 65 11.68 9.28 -15.40
CA TYR A 65 11.03 7.97 -15.51
C TYR A 65 10.40 7.50 -14.21
N LEU A 66 10.96 7.87 -13.05
CA LEU A 66 10.42 7.50 -11.74
C LEU A 66 9.26 8.39 -11.28
N VAL A 67 9.16 9.63 -11.77
CA VAL A 67 8.07 10.55 -11.38
C VAL A 67 6.70 9.95 -11.68
N ILE A 68 6.48 9.41 -12.89
CA ILE A 68 5.18 8.86 -13.31
C ILE A 68 4.72 7.70 -12.42
N PRO A 69 5.49 6.60 -12.25
CA PRO A 69 5.06 5.50 -11.39
C PRO A 69 4.93 5.93 -9.92
N THR A 70 5.78 6.86 -9.44
CA THR A 70 5.65 7.40 -8.07
C THR A 70 4.32 8.13 -7.89
N ALA A 71 3.96 9.00 -8.84
CA ALA A 71 2.71 9.75 -8.81
C ALA A 71 1.48 8.83 -8.91
N LEU A 72 1.51 7.83 -9.81
CA LEU A 72 0.43 6.85 -9.93
C LEU A 72 0.26 6.02 -8.66
N SER A 73 1.36 5.55 -8.06
CA SER A 73 1.33 4.80 -6.81
C SER A 73 0.82 5.66 -5.65
N ALA A 74 1.25 6.93 -5.57
CA ALA A 74 0.77 7.87 -4.56
C ALA A 74 -0.75 8.12 -4.72
N TYR A 75 -1.23 8.27 -5.95
CA TYR A 75 -2.65 8.43 -6.24
C TYR A 75 -3.46 7.17 -5.88
N ALA A 76 -2.96 5.98 -6.22
CA ALA A 76 -3.57 4.71 -5.82
C ALA A 76 -3.62 4.55 -4.29
N THR A 77 -2.57 5.00 -3.58
CA THR A 77 -2.54 5.06 -2.12
C THR A 77 -3.64 5.98 -1.60
N TYR A 78 -3.77 7.19 -2.15
CA TYR A 78 -4.81 8.14 -1.76
C TYR A 78 -6.23 7.58 -2.00
N LEU A 79 -6.49 7.02 -3.19
CA LEU A 79 -7.79 6.45 -3.52
C LEU A 79 -8.15 5.27 -2.62
N SER A 80 -7.19 4.38 -2.35
CA SER A 80 -7.39 3.27 -1.43
C SER A 80 -7.60 3.76 0.00
N ALA A 81 -6.79 4.72 0.45
CA ALA A 81 -6.85 5.24 1.81
C ALA A 81 -8.11 6.03 2.10
N THR A 82 -8.63 6.77 1.13
CA THR A 82 -9.88 7.55 1.26
C THR A 82 -11.12 6.77 0.87
N TRP A 83 -10.97 5.67 0.13
CA TRP A 83 -12.05 4.84 -0.39
C TRP A 83 -13.17 5.69 -0.99
N GLN A 84 -12.77 6.66 -1.80
CA GLN A 84 -13.70 7.46 -2.60
C GLN A 84 -14.44 6.49 -3.52
N ASN A 85 -15.77 6.51 -3.49
CA ASN A 85 -16.58 5.79 -4.47
C ASN A 85 -15.99 6.10 -5.86
N LEU A 86 -15.61 5.05 -6.61
CA LEU A 86 -15.07 5.16 -7.98
C LEU A 86 -15.95 6.01 -8.92
N LYS A 87 -17.20 6.28 -8.54
CA LYS A 87 -18.09 7.25 -9.18
C LYS A 87 -17.53 8.68 -9.28
N ILE A 88 -16.60 9.10 -8.41
CA ILE A 88 -16.10 10.49 -8.36
C ILE A 88 -14.69 10.62 -8.99
N VAL A 89 -14.01 9.50 -9.26
CA VAL A 89 -12.59 9.50 -9.65
C VAL A 89 -12.37 9.82 -11.14
N GLY A 90 -13.45 9.96 -11.92
CA GLY A 90 -13.42 10.26 -13.36
C GLY A 90 -13.85 11.66 -13.77
N GLY A 91 -14.02 12.63 -12.86
CA GLY A 91 -14.27 14.02 -13.24
C GLY A 91 -15.49 14.26 -14.15
N ILE A 92 -16.53 13.43 -14.05
CA ILE A 92 -17.83 13.67 -14.69
C ILE A 92 -18.90 13.37 -13.64
N ILE A 93 -19.55 14.43 -13.15
CA ILE A 93 -20.96 14.41 -12.74
C ILE A 93 -21.76 14.78 -13.99
#